data_AF-A0A0N1D3A8-F1
#
_entry.id   AF-A0A0N1D3A8-F1
#
_cell.length_a   1.000
_cell.length_b   1.000
_cell.length_c   1.000
_cell.angle_alpha   90.00
_cell.angle_beta   90.00
_cell.angle_gamma   90.00
#
_symmetry.space_group_name_H-M   'P 1'
#
loop_
_entity.id
_entity.type
_entity.pdbx_description
1 polymer ?
#
loop_
_entity_poly.entity_id
_entity_poly.type
_entity_poly.pdbx_seq_one_letter_code
_entity_poly.pdbx_strand_id
1 'polypeptide(L)' 'MRSTRGGLQLVQVHDDLARVTRPGGEIVGYVERFDDPQGDRYRAKRFLPRQRRFVEIGEFWSRDDATDCFRFA' A
#
# COMPACT_ATOMS: atom_id res chain seq x y z
N MET A 1 -11.43 2.83 8.09
CA MET A 1 -12.27 2.85 6.87
C MET A 1 -11.73 1.83 5.88
N ARG A 2 -12.57 1.22 5.02
CA ARG A 2 -12.14 0.33 3.94
C ARG A 2 -12.43 0.98 2.59
N SER A 3 -11.55 0.82 1.62
CA SER A 3 -11.77 1.25 0.23
C SER A 3 -11.29 0.19 -0.75
N THR A 4 -11.79 0.23 -1.99
CA THR A 4 -11.48 -0.75 -3.04
C THR A 4 -10.88 -0.03 -4.24
N ARG A 5 -9.84 -0.61 -4.86
CA ARG A 5 -9.23 -0.11 -6.09
C ARG A 5 -8.64 -1.24 -6.92
N GLY A 6 -9.03 -1.35 -8.19
CA GLY A 6 -8.44 -2.32 -9.13
C GLY A 6 -8.43 -3.77 -8.64
N GLY A 7 -9.45 -4.19 -7.89
CA GLY A 7 -9.52 -5.52 -7.28
C GLY A 7 -8.78 -5.69 -5.95
N LEU A 8 -8.07 -4.67 -5.48
CA LEU A 8 -7.43 -4.62 -4.16
C LEU A 8 -8.33 -3.94 -3.14
N GLN A 9 -8.19 -4.34 -1.88
CA GLN A 9 -8.85 -3.74 -0.73
C GLN A 9 -7.81 -3.02 0.12
N LEU A 10 -8.07 -1.76 0.46
CA LEU A 10 -7.31 -1.02 1.45
C LEU A 10 -8.07 -1.06 2.77
N VAL A 11 -7.40 -1.57 3.80
CA VAL A 11 -7.92 -1.64 5.16
C VAL A 11 -7.06 -0.73 6.03
N GLN A 12 -7.65 0.36 6.53
CA GLN A 12 -6.94 1.25 7.45
C GLN A 12 -6.49 0.47 8.70
N VAL A 13 -5.21 0.60 9.06
CA VAL A 13 -4.64 0.05 10.30
C VAL A 13 -4.53 1.14 11.36
N HIS A 14 -3.95 2.29 10.99
CA HIS A 14 -3.94 3.55 11.73
C HIS A 14 -3.80 4.70 10.73
N ASP A 15 -3.83 5.96 11.16
CA ASP A 15 -4.01 7.15 10.30
C ASP A 15 -3.09 7.19 9.06
N ASP A 16 -1.82 6.85 9.23
CA ASP A 16 -0.83 6.88 8.14
C ASP A 16 -0.54 5.53 7.49
N LEU A 17 -1.24 4.46 7.87
CA LEU A 17 -0.95 3.12 7.36
C LEU A 17 -2.21 2.37 6.93
N ALA A 18 -2.25 2.02 5.65
CA ALA A 18 -3.27 1.16 5.08
C ALA A 18 -2.66 -0.20 4.68
N ARG A 19 -3.32 -1.28 5.08
CA ARG A 19 -3.00 -2.63 4.62
C ARG A 19 -3.69 -2.89 3.29
N VAL A 20 -2.92 -3.36 2.31
CA VAL A 20 -3.43 -3.75 0.99
C VAL A 20 -3.66 -5.26 0.98
N THR A 21 -4.88 -5.69 0.69
CA THR A 21 -5.24 -7.11 0.61
C THR A 21 -5.94 -7.45 -0.71
N ARG A 22 -5.88 -8.72 -1.11
CA ARG A 22 -6.81 -9.28 -2.10
C ARG A 22 -8.23 -9.38 -1.50
N PRO A 23 -9.27 -9.60 -2.32
CA PRO A 23 -10.64 -9.78 -1.82
C PRO A 23 -10.77 -10.93 -0.82
N GLY A 24 -9.96 -11.99 -0.97
CA GLY A 24 -9.89 -13.12 -0.03
C GLY A 24 -9.13 -12.85 1.27
N GLY A 25 -8.66 -11.62 1.51
CA GLY A 25 -7.97 -11.23 2.75
C GLY A 25 -6.45 -11.48 2.76
N GLU A 26 -5.89 -12.10 1.72
CA GLU A 26 -4.45 -12.26 1.57
C GLU A 26 -3.75 -10.89 1.54
N ILE A 27 -2.72 -10.73 2.37
CA ILE A 27 -1.95 -9.49 2.44
C ILE A 27 -1.02 -9.39 1.24
N VAL A 28 -1.17 -8.30 0.48
CA VAL A 28 -0.30 -7.96 -0.65
C VAL A 28 0.82 -7.03 -0.22
N GLY A 29 0.55 -6.15 0.74
CA GLY A 29 1.50 -5.12 1.18
C GLY A 29 0.85 -4.04 2.04
N TYR A 30 1.53 -2.90 2.12
CA TYR A 30 1.09 -1.71 2.83
C TYR A 30 1.31 -0.45 1.98
N VAL A 31 0.42 0.53 2.15
CA VAL A 31 0.64 1.91 1.73
C VAL A 31 0.79 2.73 3.00
N GLU A 32 1.93 3.39 3.14
CA GLU A 32 2.27 4.26 4.27
C GLU A 32 2.31 5.71 3.79
N ARG A 33 1.60 6.60 4.48
CA ARG A 33 1.73 8.05 4.31
C ARG A 33 2.88 8.55 5.16
N PHE A 34 3.69 9.45 4.62
CA PHE A 34 4.77 10.09 5.36
C PHE A 34 4.92 11.55 4.91
N ASP A 35 5.43 12.38 5.82
CA ASP A 35 5.65 13.80 5.56
C ASP A 35 6.86 13.98 4.64
N ASP A 36 6.70 14.76 3.58
CA ASP A 36 7.77 15.26 2.71
C ASP A 36 7.68 16.81 2.68
N PRO A 37 8.80 17.54 2.50
CA PRO A 37 8.77 19.01 2.46
C PRO A 37 7.78 19.63 1.47
N GLN A 38 7.35 18.91 0.43
CA GLN A 38 6.39 19.41 -0.56
C GLN A 38 4.94 18.93 -0.29
N GLY A 39 4.70 18.18 0.80
CA GLY A 39 3.40 17.64 1.19
C GLY A 39 3.45 16.14 1.45
N ASP A 40 2.29 15.53 1.66
CA ASP A 40 2.20 14.10 1.95
C ASP A 40 2.70 13.25 0.78
N ARG A 41 3.53 12.25 1.08
CA ARG A 41 3.91 11.19 0.14
C ARG A 41 3.46 9.83 0.63
N TYR A 42 3.35 8.90 -0.31
CA TYR A 42 2.83 7.56 -0.08
C TYR A 42 3.85 6.54 -0.53
N ARG A 43 4.33 5.71 0.41
CA ARG A 43 5.27 4.63 0.17
C ARG A 43 4.54 3.29 0.05
N ALA A 44 4.81 2.55 -1.01
CA ALA A 44 4.28 1.22 -1.22
C ALA A 44 5.30 0.16 -0.76
N LYS A 45 4.89 -0.74 0.13
CA LYS A 45 5.69 -1.85 0.67
C LYS A 45 5.06 -3.19 0.29
N ARG A 46 5.68 -3.97 -0.59
CA ARG A 46 5.22 -5.30 -1.03
C ARG A 46 5.60 -6.37 -0.01
N PHE A 47 4.65 -7.22 0.34
CA PHE A 47 4.96 -8.43 1.10
C PHE A 47 5.49 -9.51 0.16
N LEU A 48 6.62 -10.13 0.51
CA LEU A 48 7.19 -11.26 -0.20
C LEU A 48 7.00 -12.52 0.65
N PRO A 49 5.96 -13.35 0.40
CA PRO A 49 5.60 -14.46 1.30
C PRO A 49 6.73 -15.46 1.53
N ARG A 50 7.48 -15.80 0.46
CA ARG A 50 8.62 -16.74 0.52
C ARG A 50 9.74 -16.26 1.44
N GLN A 51 9.95 -14.95 1.53
CA GLN A 51 11.01 -14.33 2.31
C GLN A 51 10.50 -13.78 3.65
N ARG A 52 9.18 -13.83 3.89
CA ARG A 52 8.49 -13.30 5.07
C ARG A 52 8.90 -11.87 5.43
N ARG A 53 9.14 -11.03 4.42
CA ARG A 53 9.54 -9.63 4.60
C ARG A 53 8.76 -8.69 3.70
N PHE A 54 8.83 -7.41 4.03
CA PHE A 54 8.35 -6.32 3.20
C PHE A 54 9.51 -5.67 2.47
N VAL A 55 9.28 -5.27 1.22
CA VAL A 55 10.23 -4.50 0.41
C VAL A 55 9.54 -3.26 -0.11
N GLU A 56 10.23 -2.13 -0.08
CA GLU A 56 9.75 -0.89 -0.70
C GLU A 56 9.77 -1.06 -2.21
N ILE A 57 8.65 -0.77 -2.88
CA ILE A 57 8.50 -0.92 -4.33
C ILE A 57 8.23 0.41 -5.04
N GLY A 58 8.13 1.50 -4.29
CA GLY A 58 7.98 2.84 -4.84
C GLY A 58 7.42 3.84 -3.85
N GLU A 59 7.54 5.11 -4.22
CA GLU A 59 6.96 6.25 -3.51
C GLU A 59 6.23 7.16 -4.49
N PHE A 60 5.10 7.69 -4.07
CA PHE A 60 4.15 8.36 -4.94
C PHE A 60 3.56 9.57 -4.23
N TRP A 61 3.14 10.59 -4.98
CA TRP A 61 2.41 11.74 -4.45
C TRP A 61 0.93 11.45 -4.20
N SER A 62 0.46 10.27 -4.63
CA SER A 62 -0.92 9.86 -4.58
C SER A 62 -1.05 8.49 -3.93
N ARG A 63 -1.94 8.37 -2.94
CA ARG A 63 -2.30 7.08 -2.30
C ARG A 63 -2.78 6.06 -3.34
N ASP A 64 -3.46 6.59 -4.34
CA ASP A 64 -4.10 5.86 -5.41
C ASP A 64 -3.05 5.26 -6.36
N ASP A 65 -2.01 6.01 -6.71
CA ASP A 65 -0.88 5.51 -7.50
C ASP A 65 -0.04 4.50 -6.72
N ALA A 66 0.20 4.77 -5.43
CA ALA A 66 0.86 3.83 -4.53
C ALA A 66 0.08 2.51 -4.39
N THR A 67 -1.24 2.53 -4.54
CA THR A 67 -2.06 1.32 -4.55
C THR A 67 -1.99 0.60 -5.90
N ASP A 68 -1.95 1.34 -6.99
CA ASP A 68 -1.94 0.78 -8.32
C ASP A 68 -0.67 0.03 -8.67
N CYS A 69 0.48 0.44 -8.11
CA CYS A 69 1.75 -0.23 -8.38
C CYS A 69 1.74 -1.71 -7.95
N PHE A 70 0.93 -2.11 -6.96
CA PHE A 70 0.77 -3.50 -6.55
C PHE A 70 0.16 -4.41 -7.63
N ARG A 71 -0.45 -3.84 -8.68
CA ARG A 71 -1.01 -4.58 -9.82
C ARG A 71 0.05 -4.98 -10.85
N PHE A 72 1.20 -4.32 -10.85
CA PHE A 72 2.25 -4.50 -11.87
C PHE A 72 3.59 -5.01 -11.32
N ALA A 73 3.84 -4.82 -10.02
CA ALA A 73 5.08 -5.23 -9.35
C ALA A 73 5.14 -6.72 -8.97
#